data_AF-A0A937I658-F1
#
_entry.id   AF-A0A937I658-F1
#
_cell.length_a   1.000
_cell.length_b   1.000
_cell.length_c   1.000
_cell.angle_alpha   90.00
_cell.angle_beta   90.00
_cell.angle_gamma   90.00
#
_symmetry.space_group_name_H-M   'P 1'
#
loop_
_entity.id
_entity.type
_entity.pdbx_description
1 polymer ?
#
loop_
_entity_poly.entity_id
_entity_poly.type
_entity_poly.pdbx_seq_one_letter_code
_entity_poly.pdbx_strand_id
1 'polypeptide(L)'
;MVLHHLYGQQQLADCLSLVGADDTVLIMDAGLLEVAGDAFSSFSCAVMVLDDAESHSADHAGLPVIDTTGWLDLVCRHPHSMSWG
;
A
#
# COMPACT_ATOMS: atom_id res chain seq x y z
N MET A 1 -3.94 -7.27 -11.89
CA MET A 1 -4.66 -6.10 -11.36
C MET A 1 -5.57 -6.51 -10.21
N VAL A 2 -4.96 -6.73 -9.06
CA VAL A 2 -5.58 -6.82 -7.74
C VAL A 2 -5.10 -5.63 -6.92
N LEU A 3 -5.99 -5.06 -6.12
CA LEU A 3 -5.64 -4.03 -5.14
C LEU A 3 -5.35 -4.68 -3.78
N HIS A 4 -4.12 -4.57 -3.31
CA HIS A 4 -3.67 -5.14 -2.03
C HIS A 4 -3.72 -4.06 -0.95
N HIS A 5 -4.62 -4.17 0.00
CA HIS A 5 -4.70 -3.29 1.16
C HIS A 5 -3.83 -3.85 2.28
N LEU A 6 -2.74 -3.17 2.63
CA LEU A 6 -1.79 -3.61 3.63
C LEU A 6 -1.94 -2.78 4.91
N TYR A 7 -2.41 -3.42 5.97
CA TYR A 7 -2.68 -2.80 7.27
C TYR A 7 -1.54 -2.97 8.28
N GLY A 8 -0.60 -3.89 8.02
CA GLY A 8 0.49 -4.15 8.96
C GLY A 8 1.61 -5.02 8.39
N GLN A 9 2.69 -5.16 9.16
CA GLN A 9 3.90 -5.87 8.74
C GLN A 9 3.78 -7.40 8.76
N GLN A 10 2.82 -7.95 9.50
CA GLN A 10 2.77 -9.38 9.80
C GLN A 10 2.62 -10.25 8.54
N GLN A 11 1.86 -9.75 7.56
CA GLN A 11 1.63 -10.42 6.27
C GLN A 11 2.34 -9.74 5.10
N LEU A 12 3.30 -8.85 5.36
CA LEU A 12 4.05 -8.16 4.30
C LEU A 12 4.78 -9.15 3.39
N ALA A 13 5.42 -10.17 3.96
CA ALA A 13 6.14 -11.18 3.20
C ALA A 13 5.21 -12.02 2.30
N ASP A 14 4.03 -12.36 2.80
CA ASP A 14 3.03 -13.10 2.02
C ASP A 14 2.46 -12.23 0.90
N CYS A 15 2.17 -10.95 1.19
CA CYS A 15 1.77 -9.96 0.20
C CYS A 15 2.82 -9.82 -0.92
N LEU A 16 4.09 -9.65 -0.56
CA LEU A 16 5.23 -9.59 -1.50
C LEU A 16 5.32 -10.83 -2.40
N SER A 17 5.01 -12.01 -1.87
CA SER A 17 5.07 -13.26 -2.64
C SER A 17 3.97 -13.41 -3.69
N LEU A 18 2.85 -12.68 -3.52
CA LEU A 18 1.65 -12.82 -4.35
C LEU A 18 1.45 -11.65 -5.31
N VAL A 19 2.09 -10.51 -5.06
CA VAL A 19 1.97 -9.33 -5.89
C VAL A 19 2.66 -9.53 -7.24
N GLY A 20 1.89 -9.30 -8.31
CA GLY A 20 2.40 -9.19 -9.68
C GLY A 20 2.69 -7.74 -10.09
N ALA A 21 3.38 -7.56 -11.21
CA ALA A 21 3.76 -6.23 -11.71
C ALA A 21 2.56 -5.33 -12.06
N ASP A 22 1.43 -5.92 -12.45
CA ASP A 22 0.19 -5.19 -12.78
C ASP A 22 -0.72 -4.95 -11.55
N ASP A 23 -0.28 -5.31 -10.34
CA ASP A 23 -1.06 -5.10 -9.14
C ASP A 23 -0.76 -3.73 -8.52
N THR A 24 -1.56 -3.34 -7.54
CA THR A 24 -1.33 -2.11 -6.77
C THR A 24 -1.40 -2.44 -5.30
N VAL A 25 -0.42 -1.99 -4.54
CA VAL A 25 -0.36 -2.11 -3.09
C VAL A 25 -0.69 -0.75 -2.50
N LEU A 26 -1.73 -0.71 -1.67
CA LEU A 26 -2.10 0.44 -0.89
C LEU A 26 -1.79 0.17 0.57
N ILE A 27 -0.87 0.95 1.12
CA ILE A 27 -0.50 0.94 2.52
C ILE A 27 -1.55 1.74 3.28
N MET A 28 -2.29 1.05 4.13
CA MET A 28 -3.39 1.63 4.93
C MET A 28 -2.89 2.24 6.24
N ASP A 29 -1.74 1.77 6.74
CA ASP A 29 -1.10 2.27 7.96
C ASP A 29 0.29 2.84 7.62
N ALA A 30 0.45 4.16 7.73
CA ALA A 30 1.70 4.85 7.45
C ALA A 30 2.84 4.45 8.41
N GLY A 31 2.53 3.96 9.62
CA GLY A 31 3.52 3.45 10.56
C GLY A 31 4.32 2.27 10.01
N LEU A 32 3.78 1.58 8.99
CA LEU A 32 4.48 0.51 8.30
C LEU A 32 5.71 1.01 7.50
N LEU A 33 5.69 2.27 7.05
CA LEU A 33 6.78 2.86 6.27
C LEU A 33 8.06 3.02 7.11
N GLU A 34 7.92 3.31 8.40
CA GLU A 34 9.05 3.44 9.32
C GLU A 34 9.77 2.11 9.55
N VAL A 35 9.05 0.98 9.43
CA VAL A 35 9.57 -0.35 9.75
C VAL A 35 9.98 -1.12 8.49
N ALA A 36 9.28 -0.90 7.38
CA ALA A 36 9.40 -1.68 6.15
C ALA A 36 9.70 -0.84 4.90
N GLY A 37 10.11 0.43 5.05
CA GLY A 37 10.43 1.36 3.96
C GLY A 37 11.27 0.73 2.84
N ASP A 38 12.35 0.04 3.20
CA ASP A 38 13.25 -0.61 2.25
C ASP A 38 12.59 -1.78 1.49
N ALA A 39 11.65 -2.50 2.12
CA ALA A 39 10.94 -3.59 1.47
C ALA A 39 10.02 -3.08 0.36
N PHE A 40 9.50 -1.86 0.47
CA PHE A 40 8.64 -1.26 -0.56
C PHE A 40 9.38 -0.96 -1.86
N SER A 41 10.69 -0.70 -1.79
CA SER A 41 11.54 -0.52 -2.98
C SER A 41 11.69 -1.79 -3.82
N SER A 42 11.40 -2.96 -3.25
CA SER A 42 11.49 -4.25 -3.94
C SER A 42 10.24 -4.63 -4.74
N PHE A 43 9.15 -3.89 -4.58
CA PHE A 43 7.93 -4.16 -5.33
C PHE A 43 8.12 -3.87 -6.81
N SER A 44 7.68 -4.82 -7.64
CA SER A 44 7.60 -4.65 -9.09
C SER A 44 6.33 -3.94 -9.54
N CYS A 45 5.46 -3.57 -8.60
CA CYS A 45 4.13 -3.03 -8.80
C CYS A 45 4.02 -1.59 -8.26
N ALA A 46 2.90 -0.92 -8.52
CA ALA A 46 2.64 0.38 -7.93
C ALA A 46 2.40 0.24 -6.41
N VAL A 47 3.12 1.03 -5.61
CA VAL A 47 2.92 1.13 -4.15
C VAL A 47 2.48 2.55 -3.82
N MET A 48 1.37 2.68 -3.10
CA MET A 48 0.78 3.95 -2.69
C MET A 48 0.49 3.92 -1.18
N VAL A 49 0.43 5.08 -0.56
CA VAL A 49 0.11 5.24 0.86
C VAL A 49 -1.21 5.98 0.99
N LEU A 50 -2.12 5.49 1.82
CA LEU A 50 -3.31 6.24 2.18
C LEU A 50 -2.93 7.32 3.19
N ASP A 51 -3.23 8.57 2.87
CA ASP A 51 -3.17 9.70 3.80
C ASP A 51 -4.27 9.52 4.84
N ASP A 52 -3.93 8.87 5.95
CA ASP A 52 -4.76 8.93 7.13
C ASP A 52 -4.47 10.26 7.83
N ALA A 53 -5.52 11.03 8.12
CA ALA A 53 -5.43 12.36 8.71
C ALA A 53 -4.70 12.38 10.07
N GLU A 54 -4.43 11.22 10.67
CA GLU A 54 -3.65 11.08 11.90
C GLU A 54 -2.12 10.99 11.66
N SER A 55 -1.66 10.79 10.43
CA SER A 55 -0.27 10.49 10.07
C SER A 55 0.52 11.70 9.58
N HIS A 56 0.45 12.83 10.29
CA HIS A 56 1.01 14.12 9.85
C HIS A 56 2.55 14.25 9.87
N SER A 57 3.33 13.19 10.07
CA SER A 57 4.80 13.30 10.18
C SER A 57 5.62 12.16 9.59
N ALA A 58 5.02 11.18 8.91
CA ALA A 58 5.79 10.09 8.33
C ALA A 58 6.48 10.56 7.04
N ASP A 59 7.82 10.48 7.01
CA ASP A 59 8.55 10.54 5.74
C ASP A 59 8.08 9.35 4.91
N HIS A 60 7.25 9.59 3.90
CA HIS A 60 6.56 8.54 3.14
C HIS A 60 7.50 7.75 2.21
N ALA A 61 8.81 7.77 2.47
CA ALA A 61 9.85 7.11 1.69
C ALA A 61 9.81 7.48 0.18
N GLY A 62 9.26 8.66 -0.15
CA GLY A 62 9.04 9.10 -1.53
C GLY A 62 7.91 8.37 -2.27
N LEU A 63 7.08 7.58 -1.58
CA LEU A 63 5.92 6.91 -2.16
C LEU A 63 4.78 7.91 -2.44
N PRO A 64 4.01 7.70 -3.52
CA PRO A 64 2.82 8.49 -3.79
C PRO A 64 1.78 8.31 -2.68
N VAL A 65 1.32 9.43 -2.14
CA VAL A 65 0.28 9.51 -1.11
C VAL A 65 -1.06 9.85 -1.76
N ILE A 66 -2.12 9.16 -1.38
CA ILE A 66 -3.49 9.37 -1.88
C ILE A 66 -4.46 9.59 -0.73
N ASP A 67 -5.50 10.38 -0.95
CA ASP A 67 -6.59 10.56 0.01
C ASP A 67 -7.66 9.47 -0.12
N THR A 68 -8.71 9.53 0.73
CA THR A 68 -9.86 8.62 0.65
C THR A 68 -10.52 8.64 -0.73
N THR A 69 -10.54 9.80 -1.42
CA THR A 69 -11.07 9.92 -2.78
C THR A 69 -10.24 9.11 -3.78
N GLY A 70 -8.92 9.21 -3.70
CA GLY A 70 -7.99 8.43 -4.51
C GLY A 70 -8.09 6.94 -4.25
N TRP A 71 -8.31 6.53 -2.99
CA TRP A 71 -8.58 5.13 -2.66
C TRP A 71 -9.89 4.63 -3.30
N LEU A 72 -10.97 5.39 -3.23
CA LEU A 72 -12.24 5.02 -3.87
C LEU A 72 -12.07 4.83 -5.38
N ASP A 73 -11.31 5.73 -6.03
CA ASP A 73 -11.01 5.60 -7.46
C ASP A 73 -10.18 4.35 -7.77
N LEU A 74 -9.21 3.98 -6.92
CA LEU A 74 -8.46 2.73 -7.06
C LEU A 74 -9.37 1.50 -6.92
N VAL A 75 -10.26 1.49 -5.93
CA VAL A 75 -11.22 0.40 -5.73
C VAL A 75 -12.15 0.27 -6.95
N CYS A 76 -12.59 1.39 -7.54
CA CYS A 76 -13.40 1.35 -8.77
C CYS A 76 -12.61 0.84 -9.99
N ARG A 77 -11.30 1.10 -10.06
CA ARG A 77 -10.43 0.67 -11.16
C ARG A 77 -9.99 -0.79 -11.06
N HIS A 78 -9.94 -1.35 -9.85
CA HIS A 78 -9.50 -2.72 -9.62
C HIS A 78 -10.71 -3.67 -9.46
N PRO A 79 -10.83 -4.72 -10.29
CA PRO A 79 -11.96 -5.65 -10.21
C PRO A 79 -11.95 -6.50 -8.94
N HIS A 80 -10.79 -6.63 -8.30
CA HIS A 80 -10.57 -7.45 -7.10
C HIS A 80 -9.69 -6.73 -6.10
N SER A 81 -9.94 -6.96 -4.82
CA SER A 81 -9.12 -6.46 -3.72
C SER A 81 -8.79 -7.57 -2.72
N MET A 82 -7.61 -7.51 -2.12
CA MET A 82 -7.17 -8.41 -1.05
C MET A 82 -6.64 -7.59 0.13
N SER A 83 -7.04 -7.95 1.34
CA SER A 83 -6.63 -7.25 2.56
C SER A 83 -5.68 -8.10 3.39
N TRP A 84 -4.64 -7.46 3.92
CA TRP A 84 -3.54 -8.07 4.65
C TRP A 84 -3.41 -7.40 6.02
N GLY A 85 -3.55 -8.18 7.10
CA GLY A 85 -3.60 -7.69 8.50
C GLY A 85 -2.57 -8.36 9.39
#